data_AF-A0A849EXP5-F1
#
_entry.id   AF-A0A849EXP5-F1
#
_cell.length_a   1.000
_cell.length_b   1.000
_cell.length_c   1.000
_cell.angle_alpha   90.00
_cell.angle_beta   90.00
_cell.angle_gamma   90.00
#
_symmetry.space_group_name_H-M   'P 1'
#
loop_
_entity.id
_entity.type
_entity.pdbx_description
1 polymer ?
#
loop_
_entity_poly.entity_id
_entity_poly.type
_entity_poly.pdbx_seq_one_letter_code
_entity_poly.pdbx_strand_id
1 'polypeptide(L)'
;MAEEKPLKEIVVEKEEAVFWMDRFGRWHNDGGPFEHKKIIDYFNSAIRRDENGYFLYQAWDETIEKVYFKHEDTPLFVVDVRMGEPMELVLNTRESVSLVPADLFVCQDQLYMARGDERLKFTDRVVMKLCTQIEFDGKRYAFVTEHGRREIPEYEPPLKHFK
;
A
#
# COMPACT_ATOMS: atom_id res chain seq x y z
N MET A 1 22.37 -20.78 -30.05
CA MET A 1 21.67 -20.62 -28.76
C MET A 1 22.36 -19.45 -28.07
N ALA A 2 21.68 -18.33 -27.85
CA ALA A 2 22.30 -17.20 -27.16
C ALA A 2 22.39 -17.57 -25.67
N GLU A 3 23.58 -17.46 -25.08
CA GLU A 3 23.76 -17.55 -23.63
C GLU A 3 23.07 -16.34 -23.00
N GLU A 4 22.02 -16.57 -22.20
CA GLU A 4 21.43 -15.53 -21.36
C GLU A 4 22.49 -15.12 -20.33
N LYS A 5 23.08 -13.93 -20.51
CA LYS A 5 23.95 -13.34 -19.47
C LYS A 5 23.09 -13.03 -18.24
N PRO A 6 23.53 -13.39 -17.03
CA PRO A 6 22.79 -13.06 -15.82
C PRO A 6 22.73 -11.54 -15.65
N LEU A 7 21.54 -11.01 -15.38
CA LEU A 7 21.33 -9.59 -15.10
C LEU A 7 22.14 -9.17 -13.87
N LYS A 8 22.85 -8.05 -13.95
CA LYS A 8 23.56 -7.47 -12.82
C LYS A 8 22.56 -6.87 -11.84
N GLU A 9 22.56 -7.33 -10.59
CA GLU A 9 21.72 -6.76 -9.53
C GLU A 9 22.50 -5.71 -8.73
N ILE A 10 21.90 -4.54 -8.54
CA ILE A 10 22.35 -3.47 -7.66
C ILE A 10 21.32 -3.36 -6.54
N VAL A 11 21.79 -3.43 -5.30
CA VAL A 11 20.95 -3.29 -4.10
C VAL A 11 21.38 -2.03 -3.36
N VAL A 12 20.43 -1.14 -3.10
CA VAL A 12 20.60 0.06 -2.26
C VAL A 12 19.81 -0.17 -0.99
N GLU A 13 20.52 -0.15 0.14
CA GLU A 13 19.94 -0.42 1.44
C GLU A 13 19.04 0.75 1.90
N LYS A 14 18.15 0.45 2.85
CA LYS A 14 17.14 1.39 3.35
C LYS A 14 17.75 2.67 3.94
N GLU A 15 18.94 2.57 4.54
CA GLU A 15 19.68 3.67 5.14
C GLU A 15 20.35 4.57 4.10
N GLU A 16 20.61 4.05 2.91
CA GLU A 16 21.27 4.75 1.81
C GLU A 16 20.27 5.44 0.87
N ALA A 17 19.00 5.07 0.92
CA ALA A 17 17.94 5.70 0.13
C ALA A 17 17.74 7.18 0.52
N VAL A 18 17.87 8.06 -0.47
CA VAL A 18 17.67 9.52 -0.33
C VAL A 18 16.21 9.95 -0.41
N PHE A 19 15.28 9.01 -0.34
CA PHE A 19 13.84 9.26 -0.39
C PHE A 19 13.09 8.30 0.54
N TRP A 20 11.91 8.75 0.99
CA TRP A 20 11.04 7.96 1.87
C TRP A 20 9.57 8.29 1.61
N MET A 21 8.67 7.47 2.16
CA MET A 21 7.23 7.68 2.10
C MET A 21 6.66 8.03 3.48
N ASP A 22 5.88 9.10 3.56
CA ASP A 22 5.19 9.46 4.80
C ASP A 22 3.94 8.61 5.06
N ARG A 23 3.32 8.78 6.24
CA ARG A 23 2.10 8.08 6.64
C ARG A 23 0.86 8.37 5.77
N PHE A 24 0.94 9.34 4.87
CA PHE A 24 -0.12 9.74 3.95
C PHE A 24 0.16 9.29 2.50
N GLY A 25 1.25 8.56 2.27
CA GLY A 25 1.61 8.04 0.95
C GLY A 25 2.29 9.07 0.06
N ARG A 26 2.79 10.18 0.64
CA ARG A 26 3.57 11.18 -0.09
C ARG A 26 5.04 10.80 -0.03
N TRP A 27 5.69 10.87 -1.17
CA TRP A 27 7.12 10.69 -1.26
C TRP A 27 7.84 11.98 -0.86
N HIS A 28 8.96 11.85 -0.16
CA HIS A 28 9.83 12.95 0.27
C HIS A 28 11.29 12.63 -0.02
N ASN A 29 12.11 13.67 -0.11
CA ASN A 29 13.57 13.63 -0.07
C ASN A 29 14.10 14.78 0.81
N ASP A 30 15.42 14.96 0.88
CA ASP A 30 16.04 16.04 1.66
C ASP A 30 15.56 17.46 1.27
N GLY A 31 15.06 17.62 0.04
CA GLY A 31 14.48 18.87 -0.47
C GLY A 31 13.00 19.07 -0.15
N GLY A 32 12.35 18.09 0.48
CA GLY A 32 10.92 18.10 0.81
C GLY A 32 10.09 17.11 -0.02
N PRO A 33 8.76 17.31 -0.10
CA PRO A 33 7.88 16.39 -0.82
C PRO A 33 8.11 16.44 -2.33
N PHE A 34 8.06 15.29 -2.99
CA PHE A 34 8.01 15.25 -4.45
C PHE A 34 6.69 15.86 -4.94
N GLU A 35 6.75 16.78 -5.89
CA GLU A 35 5.56 17.43 -6.48
C GLU A 35 5.23 16.89 -7.88
N HIS A 36 6.23 16.36 -8.58
CA HIS A 36 6.06 15.89 -9.95
C HIS A 36 5.30 14.56 -9.99
N LYS A 37 4.02 14.62 -10.36
CA LYS A 37 3.12 13.45 -10.46
C LYS A 37 3.73 12.27 -11.22
N LYS A 38 4.46 12.50 -12.31
CA LYS A 38 5.10 11.42 -13.09
C LYS A 38 6.12 10.62 -12.27
N ILE A 39 6.88 11.30 -11.40
CA ILE A 39 7.87 10.66 -10.52
C ILE A 39 7.13 9.83 -9.47
N ILE A 40 6.12 10.42 -8.83
CA ILE A 40 5.28 9.73 -7.82
C ILE A 40 4.60 8.49 -8.42
N ASP A 41 3.99 8.64 -9.60
CA ASP A 41 3.31 7.54 -10.30
C ASP A 41 4.29 6.41 -10.66
N TYR A 42 5.50 6.77 -11.07
CA TYR A 42 6.56 5.80 -11.37
C TYR A 42 6.98 5.06 -10.10
N PHE A 43 7.34 5.79 -9.04
CA PHE A 43 7.76 5.24 -7.74
C PHE A 43 6.68 4.29 -7.20
N ASN A 44 5.43 4.73 -7.15
CA ASN A 44 4.33 3.89 -6.69
C ASN A 44 4.20 2.60 -7.51
N SER A 45 4.28 2.68 -8.84
CA SER A 45 4.18 1.49 -9.70
C SER A 45 5.38 0.54 -9.60
N ALA A 46 6.52 1.05 -9.12
CA ALA A 46 7.76 0.31 -8.93
C ALA A 46 7.85 -0.38 -7.57
N ILE A 47 6.94 -0.11 -6.63
CA ILE A 47 6.93 -0.76 -5.31
C ILE A 47 6.78 -2.27 -5.46
N ARG A 48 7.71 -3.02 -4.90
CA ARG A 48 7.70 -4.48 -4.75
C ARG A 48 8.06 -4.85 -3.32
N ARG A 49 7.86 -6.11 -2.97
CA ARG A 49 8.18 -6.66 -1.66
C ARG A 49 8.90 -7.99 -1.81
N ASP A 50 9.90 -8.22 -0.98
CA ASP A 50 10.52 -9.52 -0.75
C ASP A 50 10.72 -9.76 0.76
N GLU A 51 11.56 -10.72 1.11
CA GLU A 51 11.86 -11.10 2.50
C GLU A 51 12.52 -9.96 3.31
N ASN A 52 13.20 -9.01 2.66
CA ASN A 52 13.86 -7.86 3.29
C ASN A 52 12.95 -6.62 3.36
N GLY A 53 11.69 -6.73 2.92
CA GLY A 53 10.70 -5.66 2.98
C GLY A 53 10.42 -5.02 1.63
N TYR A 54 10.02 -3.74 1.65
CA TYR A 54 9.58 -3.03 0.46
C TYR A 54 10.72 -2.27 -0.22
N PHE A 55 10.75 -2.34 -1.55
CA PHE A 55 11.74 -1.66 -2.38
C PHE A 55 11.11 -1.12 -3.67
N LEU A 56 11.79 -0.17 -4.31
CA LEU A 56 11.50 0.23 -5.69
C LEU A 56 12.31 -0.64 -6.64
N TYR A 57 11.61 -1.32 -7.55
CA TYR A 57 12.21 -2.12 -8.61
C TYR A 57 12.41 -1.29 -9.87
N GLN A 58 13.64 -1.25 -10.38
CA GLN A 58 13.96 -0.67 -11.68
C GLN A 58 14.78 -1.67 -12.51
N ALA A 59 14.54 -1.70 -13.82
CA ALA A 59 15.29 -2.54 -14.73
C ALA A 59 15.73 -1.72 -15.95
N TRP A 60 17.00 -1.83 -16.31
CA TRP A 60 17.65 -1.12 -17.41
C TRP A 60 18.60 -2.07 -18.12
N ASP A 61 18.33 -2.39 -19.40
CA ASP A 61 19.12 -3.32 -20.21
C ASP A 61 19.46 -4.64 -19.48
N GLU A 62 20.73 -4.81 -19.08
CA GLU A 62 21.24 -5.98 -18.37
C GLU A 62 21.34 -5.78 -16.83
N THR A 63 20.72 -4.74 -16.27
CA THR A 63 20.81 -4.37 -14.84
C THR A 63 19.44 -4.27 -14.17
N ILE A 64 19.33 -4.82 -12.98
CA ILE A 64 18.20 -4.64 -12.06
C ILE A 64 18.70 -3.82 -10.86
N GLU A 65 17.92 -2.82 -10.45
CA GLU A 65 18.16 -2.07 -9.22
C GLU A 65 16.99 -2.27 -8.25
N LYS A 66 17.33 -2.60 -7.00
CA LYS A 66 16.40 -2.66 -5.87
C LYS A 66 16.80 -1.58 -4.88
N VAL A 67 15.93 -0.61 -4.66
CA VAL A 67 16.15 0.44 -3.66
C VAL A 67 15.15 0.26 -2.53
N TYR A 68 15.61 -0.31 -1.40
CA TYR A 68 14.80 -0.38 -0.19
C TYR A 68 14.61 1.03 0.37
N PHE A 69 13.42 1.34 0.90
CA PHE A 69 13.10 2.70 1.32
C PHE A 69 12.36 2.74 2.66
N LYS A 70 12.47 3.87 3.36
CA LYS A 70 11.76 4.12 4.61
C LYS A 70 10.30 4.48 4.33
N HIS A 71 9.39 3.95 5.14
CA HIS A 71 7.99 4.36 5.14
C HIS A 71 7.48 4.47 6.58
N GLU A 72 6.65 5.47 6.87
CA GLU A 72 6.17 5.73 8.23
C GLU A 72 5.02 4.79 8.68
N ASP A 73 4.21 4.29 7.75
CA ASP A 73 3.03 3.46 8.06
C ASP A 73 3.00 2.19 7.19
N THR A 74 2.57 2.32 5.95
CA THR A 74 2.59 1.28 4.92
C THR A 74 2.89 1.92 3.58
N PRO A 75 3.56 1.24 2.64
CA PRO A 75 3.73 1.76 1.28
C PRO A 75 2.53 1.47 0.36
N LEU A 76 1.53 0.70 0.83
CA LEU A 76 0.37 0.29 0.04
C LEU A 76 -0.88 1.06 0.43
N PHE A 77 -1.34 1.91 -0.48
CA PHE A 77 -2.52 2.76 -0.30
C PHE A 77 -3.61 2.36 -1.28
N VAL A 78 -4.83 2.18 -0.78
CA VAL A 78 -6.04 2.10 -1.59
C VAL A 78 -6.41 3.52 -2.04
N VAL A 79 -6.20 3.80 -3.31
CA VAL A 79 -6.37 5.13 -3.92
C VAL A 79 -7.66 5.24 -4.72
N ASP A 80 -8.27 4.11 -5.08
CA ASP A 80 -9.59 4.06 -5.67
C ASP A 80 -10.34 2.78 -5.29
N VAL A 81 -11.66 2.81 -5.48
CA VAL A 81 -12.54 1.64 -5.37
C VAL A 81 -13.49 1.63 -6.55
N ARG A 82 -13.59 0.47 -7.21
CA ARG A 82 -14.60 0.19 -8.23
C ARG A 82 -15.77 -0.51 -7.56
N MET A 83 -16.91 0.17 -7.56
CA MET A 83 -18.14 -0.36 -6.99
C MET A 83 -18.66 -1.55 -7.83
N GLY A 84 -19.20 -2.56 -7.16
CA GLY A 84 -19.68 -3.81 -7.75
C GLY A 84 -19.70 -4.91 -6.70
N GLU A 85 -20.13 -6.12 -7.10
CA GLU A 85 -20.05 -7.32 -6.26
C GLU A 85 -19.21 -8.40 -6.97
N PRO A 86 -17.97 -8.67 -6.50
CA PRO A 86 -17.27 -8.02 -5.39
C PRO A 86 -16.75 -6.60 -5.74
N MET A 87 -16.57 -5.75 -4.72
CA MET A 87 -15.90 -4.45 -4.91
C MET A 87 -14.40 -4.67 -5.15
N GLU A 88 -13.82 -3.91 -6.07
CA GLU A 88 -12.37 -3.94 -6.34
C GLU A 88 -11.68 -2.70 -5.78
N LEU A 89 -10.66 -2.91 -4.96
CA LEU A 89 -9.74 -1.88 -4.47
C LEU A 89 -8.62 -1.69 -5.50
N VAL A 90 -8.29 -0.44 -5.81
CA VAL A 90 -7.15 -0.08 -6.65
C VAL A 90 -6.06 0.52 -5.77
N LEU A 91 -4.86 -0.08 -5.82
CA LEU A 91 -3.71 0.36 -5.04
C LEU A 91 -2.91 1.45 -5.77
N ASN A 92 -2.11 2.21 -5.04
CA ASN A 92 -1.14 3.16 -5.59
C ASN A 92 -0.17 2.48 -6.58
N THR A 93 0.11 1.19 -6.39
CA THR A 93 0.92 0.36 -7.31
C THR A 93 0.24 0.04 -8.64
N ARG A 94 -1.03 0.43 -8.82
CA ARG A 94 -1.96 0.04 -9.90
C ARG A 94 -2.48 -1.39 -9.82
N GLU A 95 -2.08 -2.15 -8.81
CA GLU A 95 -2.66 -3.46 -8.54
C GLU A 95 -4.15 -3.32 -8.16
N SER A 96 -4.97 -4.25 -8.64
CA SER A 96 -6.37 -4.41 -8.22
C SER A 96 -6.50 -5.62 -7.30
N VAL A 97 -7.17 -5.45 -6.16
CA VAL A 97 -7.52 -6.54 -5.25
C VAL A 97 -8.98 -6.49 -4.84
N SER A 98 -9.60 -7.63 -4.59
CA SER A 98 -10.97 -7.67 -4.06
C SER A 98 -11.01 -7.13 -2.64
N LEU A 99 -12.02 -6.31 -2.33
CA LEU A 99 -12.34 -5.93 -0.95
C LEU A 99 -12.84 -7.18 -0.22
N VAL A 100 -12.16 -7.53 0.87
CA VAL A 100 -12.56 -8.61 1.76
C VAL A 100 -13.02 -7.99 3.08
N PRO A 101 -14.35 -7.91 3.34
CA PRO A 101 -14.84 -7.33 4.59
C PRO A 101 -14.27 -8.04 5.82
N ALA A 102 -13.87 -9.32 5.65
CA ALA A 102 -13.26 -10.16 6.66
C ALA A 102 -11.97 -9.57 7.27
N ASP A 103 -11.23 -8.84 6.45
CA ASP A 103 -9.88 -8.40 6.74
C ASP A 103 -9.80 -6.88 7.02
N LEU A 104 -10.95 -6.18 7.06
CA LEU A 104 -11.02 -4.78 7.44
C LEU A 104 -10.74 -4.61 8.94
N PHE A 105 -10.01 -3.54 9.28
CA PHE A 105 -9.80 -3.11 10.65
C PHE A 105 -9.57 -1.60 10.73
N VAL A 106 -9.85 -1.01 11.90
CA VAL A 106 -9.52 0.37 12.22
C VAL A 106 -8.30 0.40 13.14
N CYS A 107 -7.35 1.28 12.85
CA CYS A 107 -6.19 1.55 13.70
C CYS A 107 -5.92 3.05 13.67
N GLN A 108 -5.86 3.71 14.83
CA GLN A 108 -5.63 5.16 14.95
C GLN A 108 -6.56 6.00 14.05
N ASP A 109 -7.87 5.73 14.08
CA ASP A 109 -8.90 6.40 13.26
C ASP A 109 -8.69 6.29 11.74
N GLN A 110 -7.93 5.30 11.28
CA GLN A 110 -7.69 5.03 9.87
C GLN A 110 -8.19 3.63 9.52
N LEU A 111 -8.81 3.50 8.34
CA LEU A 111 -9.31 2.23 7.84
C LEU A 111 -8.22 1.49 7.06
N TYR A 112 -8.08 0.20 7.34
CA TYR A 112 -7.14 -0.69 6.68
C TYR A 112 -7.82 -1.99 6.27
N MET A 113 -7.17 -2.72 5.36
CA MET A 113 -7.43 -4.13 5.10
C MET A 113 -6.12 -4.92 5.22
N ALA A 114 -6.15 -6.05 5.92
CA ALA A 114 -5.03 -6.98 5.96
C ALA A 114 -4.96 -7.78 4.66
N ARG A 115 -3.74 -8.03 4.17
CA ARG A 115 -3.49 -8.94 3.04
C ARG A 115 -2.24 -9.75 3.34
N GLY A 116 -2.44 -10.95 3.90
CA GLY A 116 -1.31 -11.73 4.45
C GLY A 116 -0.58 -10.92 5.53
N ASP A 117 0.73 -10.73 5.36
CA ASP A 117 1.57 -9.90 6.23
C ASP A 117 1.68 -8.43 5.74
N GLU A 118 0.82 -8.01 4.82
CA GLU A 118 0.71 -6.65 4.31
C GLU A 118 -0.50 -5.93 4.90
N ARG A 119 -0.44 -4.60 4.93
CA ARG A 119 -1.55 -3.74 5.33
C ARG A 119 -1.83 -2.72 4.24
N LEU A 120 -3.07 -2.66 3.79
CA LEU A 120 -3.52 -1.74 2.75
C LEU A 120 -4.27 -0.60 3.43
N LYS A 121 -3.76 0.63 3.34
CA LYS A 121 -4.37 1.79 3.98
C LYS A 121 -5.37 2.46 3.05
N PHE A 122 -6.56 2.73 3.53
CA PHE A 122 -7.58 3.44 2.76
C PHE A 122 -7.30 4.93 2.82
N THR A 123 -7.19 5.57 1.66
CA THR A 123 -7.14 7.04 1.60
C THR A 123 -8.49 7.64 1.97
N ASP A 124 -8.50 8.85 2.51
CA ASP A 124 -9.74 9.56 2.86
C ASP A 124 -10.74 9.60 1.71
N ARG A 125 -10.26 9.79 0.48
CA ARG A 125 -11.09 9.77 -0.73
C ARG A 125 -11.84 8.45 -0.90
N VAL A 126 -11.19 7.32 -0.64
CA VAL A 126 -11.81 6.00 -0.75
C VAL A 126 -12.76 5.74 0.41
N VAL A 127 -12.39 6.14 1.63
CA VAL A 127 -13.30 6.08 2.79
C VAL A 127 -14.59 6.86 2.50
N MET A 128 -14.48 8.05 1.91
CA MET A 128 -15.64 8.85 1.50
C MET A 128 -16.48 8.18 0.42
N LYS A 129 -15.88 7.41 -0.50
CA LYS A 129 -16.64 6.61 -1.49
C LYS A 129 -17.36 5.44 -0.85
N LEU A 130 -16.82 4.88 0.24
CA LEU A 130 -17.39 3.77 0.99
C LEU A 130 -18.30 4.22 2.14
N CYS A 131 -18.59 5.50 2.28
CA CYS A 131 -19.34 6.02 3.42
C CYS A 131 -20.73 5.40 3.56
N THR A 132 -21.37 5.03 2.44
CA THR A 132 -22.68 4.36 2.44
C THR A 132 -22.62 2.91 2.91
N GLN A 133 -21.43 2.30 2.90
CA GLN A 133 -21.18 0.94 3.36
C GLN A 133 -20.56 0.93 4.77
N ILE A 134 -20.18 2.07 5.33
CA ILE A 134 -19.58 2.15 6.66
C ILE A 134 -20.58 2.77 7.62
N GLU A 135 -21.07 1.96 8.54
CA GLU A 135 -21.91 2.42 9.65
C GLU A 135 -21.07 2.64 10.91
N PHE A 136 -21.45 3.63 11.71
CA PHE A 136 -20.93 3.84 13.05
C PHE A 136 -22.09 4.04 14.03
N ASP A 137 -22.17 3.18 15.05
CA ASP A 137 -23.26 3.20 16.04
C ASP A 137 -22.94 4.05 17.29
N GLY A 138 -21.84 4.82 17.25
CA GLY A 138 -21.32 5.57 18.40
C GLY A 138 -20.25 4.81 19.20
N LYS A 139 -20.06 3.52 18.94
CA LYS A 139 -19.02 2.69 19.59
C LYS A 139 -18.22 1.84 18.63
N ARG A 140 -18.85 1.34 17.57
CA ARG A 140 -18.25 0.35 16.65
C ARG A 140 -18.51 0.74 15.21
N TYR A 141 -17.50 0.51 14.38
CA TYR A 141 -17.64 0.56 12.94
C TYR A 141 -18.18 -0.77 12.41
N ALA A 142 -18.98 -0.72 11.36
CA ALA A 142 -19.41 -1.91 10.62
C ALA A 142 -19.39 -1.65 9.12
N PHE A 143 -18.99 -2.67 8.37
CA PHE A 143 -19.10 -2.70 6.92
C PHE A 143 -20.40 -3.40 6.52
N VAL A 144 -21.20 -2.76 5.68
CA VAL A 144 -22.52 -3.21 5.25
C VAL A 144 -22.50 -3.45 3.74
N THR A 145 -22.97 -4.63 3.36
CA THR A 145 -23.13 -5.09 1.98
C THR A 145 -24.52 -5.70 1.81
N GLU A 146 -24.92 -6.03 0.58
CA GLU A 146 -26.17 -6.76 0.34
C GLU A 146 -26.17 -8.14 1.03
N HIS A 147 -25.00 -8.72 1.25
CA HIS A 147 -24.82 -10.01 1.91
C HIS A 147 -24.81 -9.93 3.45
N GLY A 148 -24.92 -8.72 4.02
CA GLY A 148 -25.07 -8.51 5.45
C GLY A 148 -24.11 -7.48 6.04
N ARG A 149 -24.10 -7.43 7.38
CA ARG A 149 -23.36 -6.48 8.20
C ARG A 149 -22.24 -7.19 8.93
N ARG A 150 -21.03 -6.63 8.87
CA ARG A 150 -19.86 -7.13 9.60
C ARG A 150 -19.22 -6.03 10.43
N GLU A 151 -18.97 -6.29 11.69
CA GLU A 151 -18.23 -5.37 12.55
C GLU A 151 -16.78 -5.23 12.05
N ILE A 152 -16.29 -3.99 12.00
CA ILE A 152 -14.90 -3.67 11.71
C ILE A 152 -14.19 -3.53 13.07
N PRO A 153 -13.34 -4.48 13.45
CA PRO A 153 -12.62 -4.42 14.72
C PRO A 153 -11.65 -3.23 14.75
N GLU A 154 -11.55 -2.59 15.92
CA GLU A 154 -10.54 -1.57 16.20
C GLU A 154 -9.41 -2.21 16.99
N TYR A 155 -8.22 -2.28 16.40
CA TYR A 155 -7.01 -2.78 17.06
C TYR A 155 -5.77 -2.42 16.25
N GLU A 156 -4.64 -2.40 16.94
CA GLU A 156 -3.34 -2.34 16.30
C GLU A 156 -2.86 -3.78 16.08
N PRO A 157 -2.89 -4.33 14.84
CA PRO A 157 -2.33 -5.65 14.60
C PRO A 157 -0.84 -5.61 14.98
N PRO A 158 -0.31 -6.64 15.66
CA PRO A 158 1.12 -6.70 15.90
C PRO A 158 1.84 -6.61 14.55
N LEU A 159 2.67 -5.58 14.40
CA LEU A 159 3.61 -5.47 13.29
C LEU A 159 4.50 -6.71 13.37
N LYS A 160 4.18 -7.77 12.63
CA LYS A 160 5.08 -8.91 12.51
C LYS A 160 6.31 -8.41 11.78
N HIS A 161 7.31 -8.03 12.57
CA HIS A 161 8.67 -7.68 12.23
C HIS A 161 8.86 -7.09 10.82
N PHE A 162 8.70 -5.77 10.72
CA PHE A 162 9.55 -4.99 9.81
C PHE A 162 10.97 -5.00 10.42
N LYS A 163 11.67 -6.13 10.29
CA LYS A 163 13.11 -6.20 10.51
C LYS A 163 13.81 -5.85 9.21
#